data_AF-A0A662HS64-F1
#
_entry.id   AF-A0A662HS64-F1
#
_cell.length_a   1.000
_cell.length_b   1.000
_cell.length_c   1.000
_cell.angle_alpha   90.00
_cell.angle_beta   90.00
_cell.angle_gamma   90.00
#
_symmetry.space_group_name_H-M   'P 1'
#
loop_
_entity.id
_entity.type
_entity.pdbx_description
1 polymer ?
#
loop_
_entity_poly.entity_id
_entity_poly.type
_entity_poly.pdbx_seq_one_letter_code
_entity_poly.pdbx_strand_id
1 'polypeptide(L)'
;MGSTITAKVVYDGEAVSVAYYELDPFDEKIAELGALLDEIECRYGRVIAVVPNIGLTSTSIFFGTSFQGVKGAAIIFRKEKEKL
;
A
#
# COMPACT_ATOMS: atom_id res chain seq x y z
N MET A 1 7.65 -6.11 20.93
CA MET A 1 8.54 -5.51 19.90
C MET A 1 7.65 -5.19 18.72
N GLY A 2 7.36 -3.91 18.48
CA GLY A 2 6.52 -3.51 17.35
C GLY A 2 7.30 -3.73 16.05
N SER A 3 6.73 -4.48 15.12
CA SER A 3 7.25 -4.61 13.76
C SER A 3 7.31 -3.22 13.12
N THR A 4 8.43 -2.88 12.49
CA THR A 4 8.56 -1.66 11.71
C THR A 4 7.76 -1.81 10.42
N ILE A 5 6.64 -1.10 10.31
CA ILE A 5 5.84 -1.05 9.09
C ILE A 5 6.64 -0.28 8.05
N THR A 6 6.95 -0.90 6.91
CA THR A 6 7.80 -0.29 5.87
C THR A 6 7.11 -0.38 4.52
N ALA A 7 6.93 0.77 3.87
CA ALA A 7 6.51 0.86 2.48
C ALA A 7 7.66 1.43 1.63
N LYS A 8 7.77 0.94 0.39
CA LYS A 8 8.78 1.42 -0.55
C LYS A 8 8.24 2.62 -1.32
N VAL A 9 8.86 3.79 -1.19
CA VAL A 9 8.59 4.90 -2.11
C VAL A 9 9.07 4.51 -3.51
N VAL A 10 8.13 4.41 -4.45
CA VAL A 10 8.42 4.05 -5.86
C VAL A 10 8.42 5.26 -6.78
N TYR A 11 7.82 6.37 -6.34
CA TYR A 11 7.86 7.66 -7.02
C TYR A 11 7.75 8.79 -5.98
N ASP A 12 8.61 9.81 -6.08
CA ASP A 12 8.54 11.01 -5.25
C ASP A 12 8.62 12.26 -6.15
N GLY A 13 7.46 12.85 -6.42
CA GLY A 13 7.33 14.07 -7.20
C GLY A 13 7.25 15.31 -6.31
N GLU A 14 7.06 16.47 -6.94
CA GLU A 14 6.90 17.74 -6.21
C GLU A 14 5.57 17.82 -5.46
N ALA A 15 4.47 17.34 -6.06
CA ALA A 15 3.13 17.44 -5.51
C ALA A 15 2.53 16.08 -5.11
N VAL A 16 3.01 14.99 -5.71
CA VAL A 16 2.43 13.65 -5.56
C VAL A 16 3.58 12.65 -5.38
N SER A 17 3.38 11.71 -4.47
CA SER A 17 4.28 10.59 -4.26
C SER A 17 3.49 9.29 -4.25
N VAL A 18 4.18 8.19 -4.58
CA VAL A 18 3.61 6.84 -4.62
C VAL A 18 4.49 5.93 -3.79
N ALA A 19 3.87 5.26 -2.82
CA ALA A 19 4.49 4.19 -2.05
C ALA A 19 3.86 2.84 -2.42
N TYR A 20 4.65 1.77 -2.40
CA TYR A 20 4.16 0.40 -2.56
C TYR A 20 4.31 -0.34 -1.24
N TYR A 21 3.23 -1.00 -0.81
CA TYR A 21 3.19 -1.82 0.38
C TYR A 21 2.77 -3.25 0.01
N GLU A 22 3.50 -4.23 0.53
CA GLU A 22 3.19 -5.65 0.34
C GLU A 22 2.07 -6.08 1.29
N LEU A 23 1.05 -6.76 0.76
CA LEU A 23 -0.18 -7.13 1.47
C LEU A 23 -0.41 -8.63 1.40
N ASP A 24 0.64 -9.42 1.64
CA ASP A 24 0.57 -10.88 1.64
C ASP A 24 1.11 -11.42 2.98
N PRO A 25 0.29 -12.16 3.76
CA PRO A 25 -1.15 -12.43 3.57
C PRO A 25 -2.02 -11.23 3.95
N PHE A 26 -3.06 -10.96 3.14
CA PHE A 26 -3.91 -9.75 3.26
C PHE A 26 -4.53 -9.58 4.65
N ASP A 27 -5.06 -10.66 5.22
CA ASP A 27 -5.83 -10.67 6.46
C ASP A 27 -4.99 -10.21 7.66
N GLU A 28 -3.70 -10.56 7.67
CA GLU A 28 -2.76 -10.18 8.73
C GLU A 28 -2.23 -8.75 8.52
N LYS A 29 -2.14 -8.32 7.26
CA LYS A 29 -1.50 -7.06 6.86
C LYS A 29 -2.45 -5.87 6.78
N ILE A 30 -3.77 -6.09 6.84
CA ILE A 30 -4.75 -5.00 6.70
C ILE A 30 -4.68 -3.97 7.85
N ALA A 31 -4.37 -4.41 9.08
CA ALA A 31 -4.20 -3.51 10.21
C ALA A 31 -2.92 -2.67 10.05
N GLU A 32 -1.84 -3.29 9.56
CA GLU A 32 -0.58 -2.59 9.24
C GLU A 32 -0.78 -1.58 8.10
N LEU A 33 -1.60 -1.89 7.09
CA LEU A 33 -2.00 -0.95 6.05
C LEU A 33 -2.69 0.28 6.66
N GLY A 34 -3.65 0.08 7.56
CA GLY A 34 -4.32 1.20 8.24
C GLY A 34 -3.34 2.12 8.97
N ALA A 35 -2.40 1.54 9.73
CA ALA A 35 -1.36 2.30 10.43
C ALA A 35 -0.40 3.03 9.47
N LEU A 36 -0.06 2.42 8.34
CA LEU A 36 0.75 3.05 7.30
C LEU A 36 0.03 4.25 6.67
N LEU A 37 -1.26 4.14 6.38
CA LEU A 37 -2.05 5.25 5.84
C LEU A 37 -2.10 6.41 6.84
N ASP A 38 -2.27 6.13 8.12
CA ASP A 38 -2.28 7.14 9.19
C ASP A 38 -0.91 7.84 9.33
N GLU A 39 0.19 7.08 9.27
CA GLU A 39 1.54 7.66 9.25
C GLU A 39 1.77 8.57 8.03
N ILE A 40 1.27 8.16 6.86
CA ILE A 40 1.37 8.96 5.63
C ILE A 40 0.63 10.30 5.81
N GLU A 41 -0.61 10.25 6.28
CA GLU A 41 -1.43 11.44 6.52
C GLU A 41 -0.81 12.37 7.56
N CYS A 42 -0.28 11.83 8.64
CA CYS A 42 0.29 12.63 9.73
C CYS A 42 1.61 13.32 9.37
N ARG A 43 2.42 12.75 8.47
CA ARG A 43 3.81 13.18 8.26
C ARG A 43 4.12 13.72 6.88
N TYR A 44 3.44 13.23 5.85
CA TYR A 44 3.82 13.50 4.47
C TYR A 44 2.72 14.20 3.68
N GLY A 45 1.46 13.95 4.03
CA GLY A 45 0.30 14.62 3.46
C GLY A 45 -0.82 13.65 3.13
N ARG A 46 -1.84 14.14 2.43
CA ARG A 46 -3.12 13.46 2.29
C ARG A 46 -3.07 12.25 1.35
N VAL A 47 -3.54 11.09 1.80
CA VAL A 47 -3.76 9.93 0.93
C VAL A 47 -4.93 10.24 -0.02
N ILE A 48 -4.71 10.07 -1.32
CA ILE A 48 -5.72 10.36 -2.35
C ILE A 48 -6.20 9.10 -3.06
N ALA A 49 -5.42 8.02 -3.07
CA ALA A 49 -5.85 6.73 -3.61
C ALA A 49 -5.05 5.57 -3.01
N VAL A 50 -5.70 4.41 -2.90
CA VAL A 50 -5.06 3.11 -2.65
C VAL A 50 -5.47 2.19 -3.78
N VAL A 51 -4.49 1.73 -4.56
CA VAL A 51 -4.70 0.89 -5.74
C VAL A 51 -4.19 -0.52 -5.43
N PRO A 52 -5.07 -1.51 -5.23
CA PRO A 52 -4.63 -2.88 -4.95
C PRO A 52 -3.95 -3.47 -6.18
N ASN A 53 -2.79 -4.10 -5.94
CA ASN A 53 -2.13 -4.98 -6.91
C ASN A 53 -2.79 -6.35 -6.85
N ILE A 54 -3.79 -6.54 -7.70
CA ILE A 54 -4.48 -7.81 -7.88
C ILE A 54 -3.73 -8.57 -8.98
N GLY A 55 -3.11 -9.70 -8.64
CA GLY A 55 -2.37 -10.52 -9.59
C GLY A 55 -2.94 -11.93 -9.74
N LEU A 56 -2.93 -12.47 -10.96
CA LEU A 56 -3.21 -13.88 -11.25
C LEU A 56 -2.15 -14.76 -10.53
N THR A 57 -2.55 -15.72 -9.68
CA THR A 57 -1.62 -16.66 -9.02
C THR A 57 -1.60 -18.00 -9.74
N SER A 58 -0.45 -18.69 -9.78
CA SER A 58 -0.28 -20.00 -10.43
C SER A 58 -1.15 -21.11 -9.80
N THR A 59 -1.57 -20.94 -8.55
CA THR A 59 -2.56 -21.78 -7.86
C THR A 59 -3.95 -21.72 -8.51
N SER A 60 -4.29 -20.65 -9.23
CA SER A 60 -5.54 -20.54 -9.99
C SER A 60 -5.58 -21.44 -11.24
N ILE A 61 -4.42 -21.85 -11.75
CA ILE A 61 -4.30 -22.63 -12.99
C ILE A 61 -4.35 -24.14 -12.71
N PHE A 62 -3.85 -24.58 -11.54
CA PHE A 62 -3.68 -26.01 -11.23
C PHE A 62 -4.85 -26.65 -10.45
N PHE A 63 -5.66 -25.86 -9.73
CA PHE A 63 -6.68 -26.38 -8.80
C PHE A 63 -8.15 -26.01 -9.11
N GLY A 64 -8.44 -25.35 -10.24
CA GLY A 64 -9.82 -25.11 -10.68
C GLY A 64 -10.66 -24.17 -9.79
N THR A 65 -10.06 -23.55 -8.76
CA THR A 65 -10.71 -22.53 -7.91
C THR A 65 -10.07 -21.16 -8.19
N SER A 66 -10.89 -20.25 -8.71
CA SER A 66 -10.47 -18.93 -9.18
C SER A 66 -10.44 -17.91 -8.04
N PHE A 67 -9.41 -17.94 -7.19
CA PHE A 67 -9.15 -16.81 -6.28
C PHE A 67 -7.71 -16.30 -6.39
N GLN A 68 -7.61 -15.02 -6.71
CA GLN A 68 -6.39 -14.24 -6.90
C GLN A 68 -6.33 -13.24 -5.76
N GLY A 69 -5.47 -13.49 -4.77
CA GLY A 69 -5.31 -12.60 -3.63
C GLY A 69 -4.70 -11.25 -4.01
N VAL A 70 -4.91 -10.25 -3.15
CA VAL A 70 -4.22 -8.95 -3.23
C VAL A 70 -2.76 -9.16 -2.81
N LYS A 71 -1.79 -8.87 -3.68
CA LYS A 71 -0.35 -9.04 -3.36
C LYS A 71 0.25 -7.82 -2.67
N GLY A 72 -0.40 -6.68 -2.81
CA GLY A 72 0.10 -5.40 -2.32
C GLY A 72 -0.83 -4.27 -2.72
N ALA A 73 -0.47 -3.05 -2.36
CA ALA A 73 -1.16 -1.86 -2.79
C ALA A 73 -0.18 -0.74 -3.09
N ALA A 74 -0.46 0.02 -4.16
CA ALA A 74 0.12 1.32 -4.38
C ALA A 74 -0.70 2.37 -3.61
N ILE A 75 -0.04 3.11 -2.74
CA ILE A 75 -0.61 4.20 -1.96
C ILE A 75 -0.14 5.50 -2.61
N ILE A 76 -1.09 6.29 -3.10
CA ILE A 76 -0.85 7.57 -3.75
C ILE A 76 -1.25 8.66 -2.77
N PHE A 77 -0.33 9.58 -2.49
CA PHE A 77 -0.58 10.69 -1.58
C PHE A 77 -0.12 12.02 -2.17
N ARG A 78 -0.84 13.08 -1.83
CA ARG A 78 -0.50 14.46 -2.17
C ARG A 78 0.33 15.04 -1.04
N LYS A 79 1.53 15.51 -1.37
CA LYS A 79 2.42 16.14 -0.40
C LYS A 79 1.77 17.43 0.10
N GLU A 80 1.66 17.58 1.41
CA GLU A 80 1.35 18.89 1.95
C GLU A 80 2.65 19.71 1.89
N LYS A 81 2.61 20.81 1.12
CA LYS A 81 3.65 21.83 1.29
C LYS A 81 3.46 22.40 2.68
N GLU A 82 4.52 22.41 3.49
CA GLU A 82 4.53 23.22 4.71
C GLU A 82 3.97 24.59 4.34
N LYS A 83 2.86 24.99 4.97
CA LYS A 83 2.37 26.35 4.85
C LYS A 83 3.42 27.24 5.52
N LEU A 84 4.32 27.77 4.70
CA LEU A 84 5.20 28.89 5.06
C LEU A 84 4.37 30.08 5.56
#